data_AF-A0A0P8XBM7-F1
#
_entry.id   AF-A0A0P8XBM7-F1
#
_cell.length_a   1.000
_cell.length_b   1.000
_cell.length_c   1.000
_cell.angle_alpha   90.00
_cell.angle_beta   90.00
_cell.angle_gamma   90.00
#
_symmetry.space_group_name_H-M   'P 1'
#
loop_
_entity.id
_entity.type
_entity.pdbx_description
1 polymer ?
#
loop_
_entity_poly.entity_id
_entity_poly.type
_entity_poly.pdbx_seq_one_letter_code
_entity_poly.pdbx_strand_id
1 'polypeptide(L)'
;MIFRIKFLEIYIKYYKGNMMFNLSKRSKVQKLILAVALLEIFIGLSHLTHAYYVKLTWEYDEFVYDWDDVGGNDGVFWTLWGLLTLLFSFAEVSKIKIATSFVLLIPAFWGALIMLSLVTALLKEFDFSIFTPFVLLHGILFFVSLPTLTFLWKSS
;
A
#
# COMPACT_ATOMS: atom_id res chain seq x y z
N MET A 1 -42.52 -3.02 -25.08
CA MET A 1 -41.24 -2.58 -25.69
C MET A 1 -40.86 -1.14 -25.34
N ILE A 2 -41.80 -0.18 -25.42
CA ILE A 2 -41.58 1.26 -25.12
C ILE A 2 -41.15 1.53 -23.66
N PHE A 3 -41.66 0.76 -22.69
CA PHE A 3 -41.29 0.91 -21.26
C PHE A 3 -39.83 0.53 -20.96
N ARG A 4 -39.27 -0.46 -21.67
CA ARG A 4 -37.86 -0.86 -21.50
C ARG A 4 -36.89 0.19 -22.05
N ILE A 5 -37.27 0.88 -23.14
CA ILE A 5 -36.44 1.93 -23.74
C ILE A 5 -36.39 3.16 -22.84
N LYS A 6 -37.54 3.60 -22.27
CA LYS A 6 -37.56 4.71 -21.30
C LYS A 6 -36.82 4.38 -20.00
N PHE A 7 -36.88 3.15 -19.51
CA PHE A 7 -36.13 2.75 -18.32
C PHE A 7 -34.62 2.71 -18.58
N LEU A 8 -34.20 2.24 -19.76
CA LEU A 8 -32.80 2.25 -20.17
C LEU A 8 -32.29 3.67 -20.42
N GLU A 9 -33.10 4.58 -20.98
CA GLU A 9 -32.76 5.99 -21.12
C GLU A 9 -32.63 6.70 -19.78
N ILE A 10 -33.53 6.43 -18.82
CA ILE A 10 -33.44 6.99 -17.46
C ILE A 10 -32.21 6.45 -16.74
N TYR A 11 -31.94 5.15 -16.86
CA TYR A 11 -30.77 4.51 -16.26
C TYR A 11 -29.48 5.05 -16.87
N ILE A 12 -29.40 5.17 -18.20
CA ILE A 12 -28.25 5.75 -18.91
C ILE A 12 -28.12 7.25 -18.58
N LYS A 13 -29.20 7.99 -18.42
CA LYS A 13 -29.19 9.43 -18.07
C LYS A 13 -28.83 9.69 -16.61
N TYR A 14 -29.13 8.77 -15.69
CA TYR A 14 -28.76 8.87 -14.26
C TYR A 14 -27.41 8.22 -13.93
N TYR A 15 -27.02 7.16 -14.65
CA TYR A 15 -25.84 6.33 -14.31
C TYR A 15 -24.70 6.37 -15.34
N LYS A 16 -24.81 7.07 -16.48
CA LYS A 16 -23.62 7.37 -17.30
C LYS A 16 -22.70 8.33 -16.53
N GLY A 17 -21.65 7.77 -15.94
CA GLY A 17 -20.36 8.43 -15.76
C GLY A 17 -20.14 9.23 -14.48
N ASN A 18 -21.18 9.68 -13.76
CA ASN A 18 -20.97 10.58 -12.62
C ASN A 18 -21.19 9.94 -11.24
N MET A 19 -22.07 8.97 -11.03
CA MET A 19 -22.44 8.60 -9.64
C MET A 19 -21.32 7.91 -8.84
N MET A 20 -20.59 6.94 -9.43
CA MET A 20 -19.45 6.30 -8.76
C MET A 20 -18.25 7.27 -8.62
N PHE A 21 -18.02 8.12 -9.63
CA PHE A 21 -16.97 9.15 -9.58
C PHE A 21 -17.31 10.31 -8.63
N ASN A 22 -18.58 10.50 -8.28
CA ASN A 22 -19.05 11.55 -7.38
C ASN A 22 -19.19 11.04 -5.94
N LEU A 23 -19.41 9.74 -5.72
CA LEU A 23 -19.35 9.11 -4.40
C LEU A 23 -17.93 9.16 -3.82
N SER A 24 -16.91 8.84 -4.63
CA SER A 24 -15.52 8.98 -4.22
C SER A 24 -15.14 10.43 -3.93
N LYS A 25 -15.85 11.44 -4.42
CA LYS A 25 -15.60 12.86 -4.08
C LYS A 25 -16.33 13.34 -2.83
N ARG A 26 -17.23 12.55 -2.24
CA ARG A 26 -17.93 12.95 -1.01
C ARG A 26 -16.98 12.86 0.18
N SER A 27 -16.84 13.94 0.95
CA SER A 27 -15.92 13.99 2.10
C SER A 27 -16.14 12.86 3.11
N LYS A 28 -17.38 12.44 3.38
CA LYS A 28 -17.65 11.30 4.28
C LYS A 28 -17.07 9.97 3.75
N VAL A 29 -17.16 9.73 2.45
CA VAL A 29 -16.63 8.52 1.81
C VAL A 29 -15.10 8.58 1.76
N GLN A 30 -14.52 9.73 1.42
CA GLN A 30 -13.07 9.95 1.44
C GLN A 30 -12.46 9.70 2.83
N LYS A 31 -13.11 10.19 3.90
CA LYS A 31 -12.68 9.94 5.27
C LYS A 31 -12.76 8.47 5.66
N LEU A 32 -13.78 7.75 5.19
CA LEU A 32 -13.88 6.31 5.41
C LEU A 32 -12.77 5.56 4.68
N ILE A 33 -12.52 5.87 3.41
CA ILE A 33 -11.41 5.29 2.63
C ILE A 33 -10.07 5.56 3.33
N LEU A 34 -9.85 6.79 3.80
CA LEU A 34 -8.66 7.14 4.56
C LEU A 34 -8.51 6.31 5.85
N ALA A 35 -9.59 6.14 6.60
CA ALA A 35 -9.57 5.34 7.83
C ALA A 35 -9.25 3.86 7.55
N VAL A 36 -9.83 3.29 6.49
CA VAL A 36 -9.54 1.92 6.04
C VAL A 36 -8.07 1.81 5.61
N ALA A 37 -7.57 2.74 4.80
CA ALA A 37 -6.19 2.76 4.37
C ALA A 37 -5.20 2.79 5.54
N LEU A 38 -5.45 3.66 6.52
CA LEU A 38 -4.60 3.76 7.71
C LEU A 38 -4.65 2.47 8.54
N LEU A 39 -5.83 1.87 8.71
CA LEU A 39 -5.98 0.59 9.40
C LEU A 39 -5.19 -0.52 8.70
N GLU A 40 -5.31 -0.64 7.38
CA GLU A 40 -4.56 -1.60 6.56
C GLU A 40 -3.04 -1.40 6.71
N ILE A 41 -2.57 -0.15 6.66
CA ILE A 41 -1.15 0.16 6.88
C ILE A 41 -0.71 -0.23 8.30
N PHE A 42 -1.50 0.07 9.33
CA PHE A 42 -1.14 -0.30 10.71
C PHE A 42 -1.10 -1.81 10.92
N ILE A 43 -2.05 -2.56 10.34
CA ILE A 43 -2.02 -4.03 10.33
C ILE A 43 -0.74 -4.52 9.66
N GLY A 44 -0.45 -4.02 8.46
CA GLY A 44 0.74 -4.38 7.71
C GLY A 44 2.03 -4.10 8.46
N LEU A 45 2.18 -2.89 9.02
CA LEU A 45 3.34 -2.49 9.80
C LEU A 45 3.50 -3.29 11.10
N SER A 46 2.39 -3.70 11.74
CA SER A 46 2.44 -4.55 12.93
C SER A 46 3.00 -5.93 12.60
N HIS A 47 2.51 -6.56 11.53
CA HIS A 47 3.01 -7.85 11.05
C HIS A 47 4.48 -7.77 10.65
N LEU A 48 4.84 -6.73 9.90
CA LEU A 48 6.21 -6.46 9.51
C LEU A 48 7.12 -6.28 10.73
N THR A 49 6.73 -5.45 11.69
CA THR A 49 7.52 -5.23 12.91
C THR A 49 7.73 -6.53 13.68
N HIS A 50 6.69 -7.36 13.79
CA HIS A 50 6.79 -8.67 14.44
C HIS A 50 7.72 -9.62 13.67
N ALA A 51 7.54 -9.77 12.36
CA ALA A 51 8.35 -10.63 11.52
C ALA A 51 9.84 -10.27 11.59
N TYR A 52 10.17 -8.97 11.53
CA TYR A 52 11.54 -8.49 11.68
C TYR A 52 12.08 -8.68 13.08
N TYR A 53 11.27 -8.45 14.13
CA TYR A 53 11.67 -8.72 15.50
C TYR A 53 12.07 -10.19 15.68
N VAL A 54 11.22 -11.13 15.21
CA VAL A 54 11.50 -12.57 15.29
C VAL A 54 12.77 -12.90 14.50
N LYS A 55 12.90 -12.40 13.26
CA LYS A 55 14.09 -12.65 12.42
C LYS A 55 15.40 -12.09 13.01
N LEU A 56 15.35 -11.01 13.78
CA LEU A 56 16.54 -10.36 14.36
C LEU A 56 16.90 -10.88 15.76
N THR A 57 15.96 -11.47 16.49
CA THR A 57 16.15 -11.82 17.91
C THR A 57 16.16 -13.31 18.19
N TRP A 58 15.62 -14.14 17.30
CA TRP A 58 15.64 -15.59 17.48
C TRP A 58 16.88 -16.16 16.82
N GLU A 59 17.51 -17.13 17.49
CA GLU A 59 18.61 -17.89 16.91
C GLU A 59 18.13 -18.49 15.59
N TYR A 60 18.76 -18.05 14.51
CA TYR A 60 18.25 -18.20 13.15
C TYR A 60 18.36 -19.66 12.72
N ASP A 61 17.39 -20.48 13.12
CA ASP A 61 17.23 -21.81 12.58
C ASP A 61 16.45 -21.66 11.27
N GLU A 62 17.19 -21.60 10.15
CA GLU A 62 16.67 -21.39 8.78
C GLU A 62 15.52 -22.33 8.41
N PHE A 63 15.38 -23.44 9.12
CA PHE A 63 14.39 -24.49 8.88
C PHE A 63 13.10 -24.38 9.70
N VAL A 64 13.05 -23.58 10.78
CA VAL A 64 11.92 -23.64 11.74
C VAL A 64 10.95 -22.47 11.60
N TYR A 65 11.40 -21.30 11.15
CA TYR A 65 10.54 -20.12 10.97
C TYR A 65 10.82 -19.46 9.63
N ASP A 66 10.02 -19.81 8.62
CA ASP A 66 10.02 -19.05 7.37
C ASP A 66 9.46 -17.64 7.64
N TRP A 67 9.90 -16.68 6.83
CA TRP A 67 9.40 -15.32 6.83
C TRP A 67 7.87 -15.24 6.72
N ASP A 68 7.26 -16.18 6.00
CA ASP A 68 5.81 -16.32 5.88
C ASP A 68 5.15 -16.75 7.21
N ASP A 69 5.77 -17.67 7.94
CA ASP A 69 5.22 -18.24 9.20
C ASP A 69 5.08 -17.20 10.31
N VAL A 70 5.88 -16.14 10.25
CA VAL A 70 5.86 -15.03 11.21
C VAL A 70 5.03 -13.83 10.71
N GLY A 71 4.25 -14.03 9.64
CA GLY A 71 3.33 -13.03 9.08
C GLY A 71 4.03 -11.96 8.24
N GLY A 72 5.26 -12.21 7.79
CA GLY A 72 6.03 -11.23 7.04
C GLY A 72 5.39 -10.87 5.70
N ASN A 73 4.90 -11.86 4.94
CA ASN A 73 4.23 -11.62 3.65
C ASN A 73 2.89 -10.90 3.82
N ASP A 74 2.11 -11.29 4.83
CA ASP A 74 0.88 -10.58 5.22
C ASP A 74 1.19 -9.10 5.51
N GLY A 75 2.28 -8.85 6.23
CA GLY A 75 2.75 -7.50 6.52
C GLY A 75 3.00 -6.67 5.27
N VAL A 76 3.69 -7.23 4.27
CA VAL A 76 3.94 -6.57 2.98
C VAL A 76 2.66 -6.33 2.21
N PHE A 77 1.79 -7.35 2.13
CA PHE A 77 0.52 -7.29 1.42
C PHE A 77 -0.38 -6.20 1.98
N TRP A 78 -0.63 -6.20 3.29
CA TRP A 78 -1.49 -5.22 3.95
C TRP A 78 -0.93 -3.80 3.85
N THR A 79 0.39 -3.64 3.97
CA THR A 79 1.04 -2.33 3.79
C THR A 79 0.86 -1.83 2.36
N LEU A 80 1.09 -2.67 1.35
CA LEU A 80 0.93 -2.29 -0.05
C LEU A 80 -0.52 -1.94 -0.37
N TRP A 81 -1.45 -2.78 0.09
CA TRP A 81 -2.87 -2.57 -0.14
C TRP A 81 -3.35 -1.27 0.52
N GLY A 82 -2.95 -1.03 1.77
CA GLY A 82 -3.26 0.21 2.47
C GLY A 82 -2.69 1.45 1.79
N LEU A 83 -1.48 1.38 1.22
CA LEU A 83 -0.92 2.47 0.40
C LEU A 83 -1.78 2.74 -0.84
N LEU A 84 -2.20 1.68 -1.56
CA LEU A 84 -3.07 1.83 -2.72
C LEU A 84 -4.44 2.42 -2.34
N THR A 85 -5.05 1.94 -1.25
CA THR A 85 -6.29 2.49 -0.69
C THR A 85 -6.13 3.97 -0.32
N LEU A 86 -4.97 4.36 0.23
CA LEU A 86 -4.66 5.73 0.61
C LEU A 86 -4.70 6.68 -0.59
N LEU A 87 -4.21 6.25 -1.76
CA LEU A 87 -4.24 7.03 -3.01
C LEU A 87 -5.67 7.36 -3.47
N PHE A 88 -6.68 6.56 -3.09
CA PHE A 88 -8.07 6.89 -3.39
C PHE A 88 -8.64 8.01 -2.51
N SER A 89 -7.93 8.42 -1.45
CA SER A 89 -8.36 9.44 -0.47
C SER A 89 -7.54 10.73 -0.48
N PHE A 90 -6.88 11.05 -1.60
CA PHE A 90 -5.91 12.17 -1.71
C PHE A 90 -6.41 13.52 -1.17
N ALA A 91 -7.69 13.83 -1.33
CA ALA A 91 -8.27 15.10 -0.88
C ALA A 91 -8.34 15.23 0.64
N GLU A 92 -8.42 14.11 1.38
CA GLU A 92 -8.35 14.12 2.84
C GLU A 92 -6.90 13.93 3.32
N VAL A 93 -6.10 13.15 2.59
CA VAL A 93 -4.65 13.00 2.82
C VAL A 93 -3.93 14.35 2.83
N SER A 94 -4.24 15.26 1.89
CA SER A 94 -3.62 16.60 1.85
C SER A 94 -3.90 17.44 3.10
N LYS A 95 -5.02 17.20 3.80
CA LYS A 95 -5.37 17.90 5.05
C LYS A 95 -4.59 17.39 6.26
N ILE A 96 -4.12 16.15 6.21
CA ILE A 96 -3.33 15.51 7.28
C ILE A 96 -1.92 15.12 6.80
N LYS A 97 -1.39 15.86 5.82
CA LYS A 97 -0.16 15.52 5.10
C LYS A 97 1.01 15.14 5.99
N ILE A 98 1.21 15.82 7.11
CA ILE A 98 2.31 15.53 8.05
C ILE A 98 2.16 14.12 8.65
N ALA A 99 0.97 13.78 9.16
CA ALA A 99 0.70 12.47 9.75
C ALA A 99 0.82 11.36 8.70
N THR A 100 0.28 11.59 7.51
CA THR A 100 0.43 10.65 6.39
C THR A 100 1.88 10.48 5.98
N SER A 101 2.68 11.56 5.91
CA SER A 101 4.10 11.48 5.63
C SER A 101 4.85 10.63 6.65
N PHE A 102 4.57 10.77 7.94
CA PHE A 102 5.19 9.91 8.97
C PHE A 102 4.89 8.43 8.76
N VAL A 103 3.66 8.09 8.41
CA VAL A 103 3.26 6.71 8.12
C VAL A 103 3.97 6.18 6.87
N LEU A 104 4.08 6.99 5.81
CA LEU A 104 4.72 6.62 4.55
C LEU A 104 6.25 6.54 4.62
N LEU A 105 6.88 7.21 5.59
CA LEU A 105 8.33 7.15 5.79
C LEU A 105 8.81 5.74 6.15
N ILE A 106 8.01 4.97 6.87
CA ILE A 106 8.36 3.60 7.28
C ILE A 106 8.51 2.66 6.06
N PRO A 107 7.49 2.47 5.20
CA PRO A 107 7.62 1.64 4.01
C PRO A 107 8.60 2.22 2.99
N ALA A 108 8.77 3.55 2.91
CA ALA A 108 9.80 4.16 2.08
C ALA A 108 11.22 3.81 2.56
N PHE A 109 11.49 3.93 3.87
CA PHE A 109 12.80 3.63 4.44
C PHE A 109 13.16 2.14 4.28
N TRP A 110 12.23 1.25 4.61
CA TRP A 110 12.45 -0.19 4.46
C TRP A 110 12.57 -0.63 3.01
N GLY A 111 11.71 -0.12 2.14
CA GLY A 111 11.81 -0.41 0.71
C GLY A 111 13.14 0.10 0.12
N ALA A 112 13.67 1.25 0.58
CA ALA A 112 14.98 1.74 0.16
C ALA A 112 16.13 0.81 0.59
N LEU A 113 16.12 0.34 1.83
CA LEU A 113 17.13 -0.61 2.34
C LEU A 113 17.12 -1.91 1.53
N ILE A 114 15.93 -2.42 1.21
CA ILE A 114 15.77 -3.64 0.43
C ILE A 114 16.20 -3.44 -1.02
N MET A 115 15.84 -2.33 -1.65
CA MET A 115 16.32 -2.00 -3.00
C MET A 115 17.85 -1.89 -3.06
N LEU A 116 18.48 -1.31 -2.04
CA LEU A 116 19.95 -1.25 -1.95
C LEU A 116 20.56 -2.66 -1.85
N SER A 117 19.93 -3.55 -1.08
CA SER A 117 20.35 -4.96 -0.99
C SER A 117 20.19 -5.71 -2.32
N LEU A 118 19.10 -5.45 -3.06
CA LEU A 118 18.84 -6.03 -4.38
C LEU A 118 19.89 -5.59 -5.39
N VAL A 119 20.22 -4.30 -5.44
CA VAL A 119 21.27 -3.76 -6.32
C VAL A 119 22.60 -4.43 -6.00
N THR A 120 22.92 -4.61 -4.72
CA THR A 120 24.15 -5.26 -4.28
C THR A 120 24.19 -6.74 -4.68
N ALA A 121 23.05 -7.45 -4.62
CA ALA A 121 22.94 -8.85 -5.02
C ALA A 121 23.02 -9.01 -6.56
N LEU A 122 22.39 -8.11 -7.32
CA LEU A 122 22.48 -8.08 -8.79
C LEU A 122 23.92 -7.89 -9.30
N LEU A 123 24.73 -7.14 -8.56
CA LEU A 123 26.14 -6.91 -8.88
C LEU A 123 27.06 -8.10 -8.56
N LYS A 124 26.57 -9.12 -7.81
CA LYS A 124 27.37 -10.26 -7.33
C LYS A 124 26.98 -11.61 -7.93
N GLU A 125 26.19 -11.62 -9.01
CA GLU A 125 25.43 -12.76 -9.56
C GLU A 125 24.19 -13.08 -8.71
N PHE A 126 23.04 -12.69 -9.24
CA PHE A 126 21.75 -12.84 -8.58
C PHE A 126 21.18 -14.23 -8.81
N ASP A 127 20.98 -14.98 -7.72
CA ASP A 127 20.24 -16.24 -7.76
C ASP A 127 18.74 -15.97 -7.54
N PHE A 128 17.90 -16.50 -8.43
CA PHE A 128 16.46 -16.28 -8.42
C PHE A 128 15.81 -17.21 -7.38
N SER A 129 15.95 -16.85 -6.11
CA SER A 129 15.34 -17.58 -4.99
C SER A 129 13.91 -17.12 -4.69
N ILE A 130 13.23 -17.82 -3.78
CA ILE A 130 11.91 -17.44 -3.27
C ILE A 130 11.89 -16.03 -2.63
N PHE A 131 13.06 -15.51 -2.25
CA PHE A 131 13.22 -14.16 -1.70
C PHE A 131 13.12 -13.06 -2.77
N THR A 132 13.26 -13.39 -4.06
CA THR A 132 13.24 -12.41 -5.15
C THR A 132 11.89 -11.70 -5.31
N PRO A 133 10.73 -12.39 -5.42
CA PRO A 133 9.42 -11.73 -5.44
C PRO A 133 9.17 -10.87 -4.20
N PHE A 134 9.67 -11.31 -3.05
CA PHE A 134 9.56 -10.61 -1.77
C PHE A 134 10.32 -9.27 -1.75
N VAL A 135 11.56 -9.28 -2.24
CA VAL A 135 12.39 -8.08 -2.40
C VAL A 135 11.77 -7.13 -3.42
N LEU A 136 11.18 -7.67 -4.49
CA LEU A 136 10.46 -6.87 -5.50
C LEU A 136 9.20 -6.21 -4.92
N LEU A 137 8.42 -6.91 -4.09
CA LEU A 137 7.24 -6.35 -3.41
C LEU A 137 7.61 -5.19 -2.47
N HIS A 138 8.71 -5.32 -1.73
CA HIS A 138 9.24 -4.22 -0.93
C HIS A 138 9.79 -3.06 -1.77
N GLY A 139 10.37 -3.36 -2.93
CA GLY A 139 10.70 -2.34 -3.93
C GLY A 139 9.46 -1.58 -4.39
N ILE A 140 8.34 -2.27 -4.62
CA ILE A 140 7.06 -1.61 -4.96
C ILE A 140 6.60 -0.68 -3.83
N LEU A 141 6.72 -1.07 -2.56
CA LEU A 141 6.42 -0.20 -1.43
C LEU A 141 7.23 1.10 -1.48
N PHE A 142 8.51 1.03 -1.82
CA PHE A 142 9.35 2.22 -2.04
C PHE A 142 8.82 3.09 -3.19
N PHE A 143 8.57 2.47 -4.35
CA PHE A 143 8.11 3.18 -5.55
C PHE A 143 6.70 3.77 -5.43
N VAL A 144 5.85 3.26 -4.54
CA VAL A 144 4.54 3.86 -4.25
C VAL A 144 4.66 4.96 -3.19
N SER A 145 5.48 4.74 -2.15
CA SER A 145 5.63 5.68 -1.04
C SER A 145 6.39 6.94 -1.45
N LEU A 146 7.49 6.82 -2.20
CA LEU A 146 8.35 7.96 -2.54
C LEU A 146 7.65 9.02 -3.41
N PRO A 147 6.93 8.67 -4.50
CA PRO A 147 6.17 9.66 -5.28
C PRO A 147 5.05 10.29 -4.46
N THR A 148 4.39 9.51 -3.60
CA THR A 148 3.32 10.02 -2.72
C THR A 148 3.86 11.03 -1.71
N LEU A 149 5.00 10.72 -1.08
CA LEU A 149 5.74 11.65 -0.21
C LEU A 149 6.17 12.91 -0.95
N THR A 150 6.71 12.77 -2.16
CA THR A 150 7.16 13.89 -2.98
C THR A 150 5.99 14.81 -3.37
N PHE A 151 4.84 14.23 -3.70
CA PHE A 151 3.63 14.97 -3.99
C PHE A 151 3.11 15.73 -2.76
N LEU A 152 3.03 15.05 -1.61
CA LEU A 152 2.61 15.67 -0.35
C LEU A 152 3.51 16.84 0.04
N TRP A 153 4.82 16.69 -0.15
CA TRP A 153 5.80 17.75 0.09
C TRP A 153 5.56 18.99 -0.78
N LYS A 154 5.40 18.80 -2.10
CA LYS A 154 5.19 19.88 -3.08
C LYS A 154 3.84 20.60 -2.93
N SER A 155 2.86 19.98 -2.29
CA SER A 155 1.53 20.57 -2.03
C SER A 155 1.48 21.51 -0.82
N SER A 156 2.64 21.83 -0.22
CA SER A 156 2.81 22.75 0.92
C SER A 156 3.21 24.14 0.46
#